data_AF-A0A9D9X6S7-F1
#
_entry.id   AF-A0A9D9X6S7-F1
#
_cell.length_a   1.000
_cell.length_b   1.000
_cell.length_c   1.000
_cell.angle_alpha   90.00
_cell.angle_beta   90.00
_cell.angle_gamma   90.00
#
_symmetry.space_group_name_H-M   'P 1'
#
loop_
_entity.id
_entity.type
_entity.pdbx_description
1 polymer ?
#
loop_
_entity_poly.entity_id
_entity_poly.type
_entity_poly.pdbx_seq_one_letter_code
_entity_poly.pdbx_strand_id
1 'polypeptide(L)'
;MSENTLHAANDGDSPQLVPELDNFSLVLGGPLYQLFRRLRLEDQAEDYLRRRIFVLAGIAWIPLLLLCLAEGTLFGGVAIPFIGDIETHVRFLLALPLLVVAELVVHLRMRGIVAQFLERRLVSGHTLRQFRAALLSAMELRNSTLAELLLLAIIVPVTYYLRADFLAPEVPTWYARLVEGGNITLAGYWYWWVSNPLLQFLVLRWYFRLFIWARFLWRVSRIELALLPTHPDRAAGLGFLGESAYAQAPLLAAHGAAVAGLIANHIFHEGASLAAFKLEIVLLVLILLFMVLLPLCVFAPAILAAKRQGLREYGRFASHYMREFDRRWLRSSDHDGESMLGSGDMQSLADLGTAFCVIREIKAVPFGRDTLWMLLVATLAPIAPLVFTMIPLEELLNRLIGAVF
;
A
#
# COMPACT_ATOMS: atom_id res chain seq x y z
N MET A 1 -33.11 18.45 -54.63
CA MET A 1 -33.70 17.22 -54.07
C MET A 1 -32.76 16.07 -54.42
N SER A 2 -32.13 15.32 -53.53
CA SER A 2 -31.98 15.36 -52.08
C SER A 2 -30.83 14.39 -51.75
N GLU A 3 -30.08 14.71 -50.69
CA GLU A 3 -29.38 13.82 -49.76
C GLU A 3 -28.58 12.62 -50.30
N ASN A 4 -27.26 12.69 -50.14
CA ASN A 4 -26.56 11.61 -49.44
C ASN A 4 -25.33 12.13 -48.68
N THR A 5 -25.59 12.71 -47.51
CA THR A 5 -24.60 12.96 -46.46
C THR A 5 -24.27 11.63 -45.78
N LEU A 6 -23.20 10.97 -46.25
CA LEU A 6 -22.52 9.96 -45.44
C LEU A 6 -21.80 10.70 -44.30
N HIS A 7 -22.41 10.62 -43.12
CA HIS A 7 -21.81 11.00 -41.86
C HIS A 7 -20.44 10.33 -41.73
N ALA A 8 -19.39 11.17 -41.73
CA ALA A 8 -18.12 10.83 -41.14
C ALA A 8 -18.36 10.48 -39.67
N ALA A 9 -18.37 9.18 -39.37
CA ALA A 9 -18.27 8.71 -38.00
C ALA A 9 -16.89 9.13 -37.48
N ASN A 10 -16.93 9.82 -36.36
CA ASN A 10 -15.84 10.52 -35.72
C ASN A 10 -14.82 9.52 -35.14
N ASP A 11 -13.81 9.12 -35.93
CA ASP A 11 -12.60 8.41 -35.48
C ASP A 11 -11.67 9.35 -34.68
N GLY A 12 -12.15 9.81 -33.52
CA GLY A 12 -11.47 10.83 -32.71
C GLY A 12 -11.42 10.55 -31.20
N ASP A 13 -11.67 9.32 -30.76
CA ASP A 13 -11.80 9.00 -29.33
C ASP A 13 -10.84 7.88 -28.87
N SER A 14 -9.62 7.86 -29.41
CA SER A 14 -8.50 7.28 -28.69
C SER A 14 -8.29 8.12 -27.42
N PRO A 15 -8.29 7.53 -26.21
CA PRO A 15 -8.14 8.28 -24.97
C PRO A 15 -6.83 9.07 -25.09
N GLN A 16 -6.93 10.40 -25.16
CA GLN A 16 -5.77 11.26 -25.14
C GLN A 16 -5.04 10.98 -23.83
N LEU A 17 -3.99 10.15 -23.88
CA LEU A 17 -3.07 9.96 -22.77
C LEU A 17 -2.57 11.34 -22.40
N VAL A 18 -3.04 11.79 -21.25
CA VAL A 18 -2.73 13.09 -20.70
C VAL A 18 -1.22 13.11 -20.43
N PRO A 19 -0.42 14.02 -21.00
CA PRO A 19 1.04 14.03 -20.82
C PRO A 19 1.49 13.99 -19.35
N GLU A 20 0.65 14.50 -18.44
CA GLU A 20 0.84 14.47 -17.00
C GLU A 20 0.76 13.04 -16.42
N LEU A 21 -0.02 12.13 -16.99
CA LEU A 21 -0.07 10.71 -16.60
C LEU A 21 1.21 9.98 -16.97
N ASP A 22 1.82 10.33 -18.10
CA ASP A 22 3.08 9.73 -18.51
C ASP A 22 4.22 10.09 -17.58
N ASN A 23 4.14 11.27 -16.98
CA ASN A 23 5.09 11.79 -16.01
C ASN A 23 4.70 11.49 -14.55
N PHE A 24 3.54 10.86 -14.31
CA PHE A 24 3.06 10.66 -12.96
C PHE A 24 3.88 9.60 -12.22
N SER A 25 4.29 9.95 -11.00
CA SER A 25 4.91 9.02 -10.06
C SER A 25 4.58 9.45 -8.65
N LEU A 26 4.15 8.54 -7.78
CA LEU A 26 3.99 8.86 -6.36
C LEU A 26 5.33 8.88 -5.61
N VAL A 27 6.37 8.29 -6.21
CA VAL A 27 7.61 7.89 -5.51
C VAL A 27 8.85 8.59 -6.06
N LEU A 28 8.99 8.64 -7.39
CA LEU A 28 10.14 9.19 -8.10
C LEU A 28 9.96 10.69 -8.27
N GLY A 29 10.74 11.47 -7.51
CA GLY A 29 10.69 12.92 -7.48
C GLY A 29 11.25 13.50 -6.17
N GLY A 30 11.42 14.82 -6.14
CA GLY A 30 11.95 15.56 -4.98
C GLY A 30 13.49 15.75 -4.97
N PRO A 31 14.01 16.59 -4.06
CA PRO A 31 15.44 16.88 -3.93
C PRO A 31 16.34 15.67 -3.71
N LEU A 32 15.97 14.73 -2.84
CA LEU A 32 16.77 13.52 -2.60
C LEU A 32 16.83 12.61 -3.84
N TYR A 33 15.74 12.57 -4.61
CA TYR A 33 15.73 11.89 -5.91
C TYR A 33 16.69 12.57 -6.89
N GLN A 34 16.69 13.90 -6.97
CA GLN A 34 17.63 14.65 -7.80
C GLN A 34 19.09 14.48 -7.35
N LEU A 35 19.34 14.32 -6.05
CA LEU A 35 20.66 14.01 -5.50
C LEU A 35 21.13 12.63 -5.98
N PHE A 36 20.30 11.60 -5.90
CA PHE A 36 20.64 10.27 -6.43
C PHE A 36 20.90 10.30 -7.93
N ARG A 37 20.09 11.05 -8.69
CA ARG A 37 20.30 11.26 -10.12
C ARG A 37 21.65 11.90 -10.42
N ARG A 38 22.03 12.94 -9.68
CA ARG A 38 23.33 13.63 -9.82
C ARG A 38 24.52 12.74 -9.50
N LEU A 39 24.35 11.77 -8.60
CA LEU A 39 25.37 10.77 -8.26
C LEU A 39 25.50 9.65 -9.31
N ARG A 40 24.85 9.78 -10.49
CA ARG A 40 24.78 8.76 -11.55
C ARG A 40 24.35 7.39 -11.03
N LEU A 41 23.35 7.43 -10.16
CA LEU A 41 22.62 6.25 -9.67
C LEU A 41 21.32 6.07 -10.46
N GLU A 42 21.25 6.38 -11.77
CA GLU A 42 19.96 6.42 -12.48
C GLU A 42 19.92 6.30 -14.05
N ASP A 43 20.50 5.27 -14.68
CA ASP A 43 20.38 5.04 -16.15
C ASP A 43 19.42 3.90 -16.62
N GLN A 44 18.80 3.06 -15.76
CA GLN A 44 17.93 1.87 -16.05
C GLN A 44 17.19 1.25 -14.81
N ALA A 45 15.88 1.49 -14.63
CA ALA A 45 15.10 1.27 -13.39
C ALA A 45 15.41 0.05 -12.46
N GLU A 46 15.68 -1.16 -12.98
CA GLU A 46 15.89 -2.37 -12.15
C GLU A 46 17.28 -2.45 -11.50
N ASP A 47 18.34 -2.10 -12.23
CA ASP A 47 19.73 -2.16 -11.72
C ASP A 47 19.99 -1.13 -10.60
N TYR A 48 19.22 -0.03 -10.57
CA TYR A 48 19.36 1.00 -9.53
C TYR A 48 18.69 0.66 -8.23
N LEU A 49 17.61 -0.13 -8.25
CA LEU A 49 17.00 -0.57 -7.02
C LEU A 49 18.03 -1.36 -6.19
N ARG A 50 18.71 -2.32 -6.83
CA ARG A 50 19.76 -3.12 -6.20
C ARG A 50 20.89 -2.23 -5.69
N ARG A 51 21.40 -1.31 -6.52
CA ARG A 51 22.48 -0.39 -6.13
C ARG A 51 22.09 0.51 -4.96
N ARG A 52 20.87 1.06 -4.94
CA ARG A 52 20.37 1.89 -3.83
C ARG A 52 20.23 1.08 -2.54
N ILE A 53 19.72 -0.15 -2.61
CA ILE A 53 19.64 -1.05 -1.45
C ILE A 53 21.04 -1.29 -0.88
N PHE A 54 22.00 -1.71 -1.70
CA PHE A 54 23.37 -2.00 -1.23
C PHE A 54 24.06 -0.76 -0.68
N VAL A 55 23.92 0.40 -1.31
CA VAL A 55 24.53 1.64 -0.84
C VAL A 55 23.91 2.10 0.49
N LEU A 56 22.58 2.14 0.60
CA LEU A 56 21.91 2.61 1.81
C LEU A 56 22.10 1.64 2.98
N ALA A 57 21.95 0.33 2.74
CA ALA A 57 22.25 -0.69 3.75
C ALA A 57 23.73 -0.68 4.13
N GLY A 58 24.63 -0.51 3.16
CA GLY A 58 26.07 -0.40 3.37
C GLY A 58 26.45 0.79 4.25
N ILE A 59 25.92 1.99 3.97
CA ILE A 59 26.12 3.20 4.78
C ILE A 59 25.56 3.01 6.20
N ALA A 60 24.39 2.38 6.32
CA ALA A 60 23.74 2.16 7.61
C ALA A 60 24.46 1.11 8.48
N TRP A 61 25.08 0.09 7.88
CA TRP A 61 25.53 -1.10 8.60
C TRP A 61 27.05 -1.33 8.61
N ILE A 62 27.75 -1.13 7.48
CA ILE A 62 29.20 -1.45 7.38
C ILE A 62 30.05 -0.61 8.36
N PRO A 63 29.86 0.71 8.49
CA PRO A 63 30.64 1.49 9.46
C PRO A 63 30.42 1.03 10.89
N LEU A 64 29.21 0.59 11.25
CA LEU A 64 28.93 0.04 12.58
C LEU A 64 29.75 -1.23 12.82
N LEU A 65 29.77 -2.15 11.87
CA LEU A 65 30.57 -3.38 11.95
C LEU A 65 32.05 -3.06 12.16
N LEU A 66 32.62 -2.15 11.36
CA LEU A 66 34.03 -1.80 11.42
C LEU A 66 34.40 -1.09 12.72
N LEU A 67 33.55 -0.18 13.20
CA LEU A 67 33.75 0.54 14.47
C LEU A 67 33.64 -0.42 15.67
N CYS A 68 32.64 -1.31 15.68
CA CYS A 68 32.52 -2.33 16.73
C CYS A 68 33.69 -3.32 16.74
N LEU A 69 34.24 -3.65 15.57
CA LEU A 69 35.46 -4.46 15.47
C LEU A 69 36.65 -3.73 16.09
N ALA A 70 36.83 -2.44 15.78
CA ALA A 70 37.92 -1.63 16.30
C ALA A 70 37.81 -1.36 17.81
N GLU A 71 36.59 -1.18 18.33
CA GLU A 71 36.34 -0.94 19.75
C GLU A 71 36.25 -2.22 20.60
N GLY A 72 36.33 -3.39 19.97
CA GLY A 72 36.25 -4.70 20.63
C GLY A 72 34.85 -5.10 21.10
N THR A 73 33.79 -4.42 20.63
CA THR A 73 32.38 -4.66 21.01
C THR A 73 31.62 -5.55 20.01
N LEU A 74 32.32 -6.09 19.01
CA LEU A 74 31.72 -6.90 17.94
C LEU A 74 31.15 -8.25 18.43
N PHE A 75 31.96 -9.02 19.16
CA PHE A 75 31.62 -10.36 19.63
C PHE A 75 31.48 -10.46 21.16
N GLY A 76 31.99 -9.48 21.91
CA GLY A 76 32.03 -9.51 23.37
C GLY A 76 32.49 -8.18 23.95
N GLY A 77 32.97 -8.17 25.20
CA GLY A 77 33.43 -6.96 25.90
C GLY A 77 32.31 -6.07 26.46
N VAL A 78 31.08 -6.31 26.05
CA VAL A 78 29.83 -5.73 26.55
C VAL A 78 28.78 -6.84 26.65
N ALA A 79 27.69 -6.62 27.38
CA ALA A 79 26.70 -7.69 27.54
C ALA A 79 25.92 -7.95 26.26
N ILE A 80 25.61 -6.89 25.50
CA ILE A 80 24.94 -6.98 24.20
C ILE A 80 25.93 -6.55 23.11
N PRO A 81 26.72 -7.49 22.55
CA PRO A 81 27.65 -7.20 21.46
C PRO A 81 26.90 -6.95 20.15
N PHE A 82 27.56 -6.29 19.18
CA PHE A 82 26.93 -5.89 17.92
C PHE A 82 26.31 -7.06 17.15
N ILE A 83 26.99 -8.21 17.08
CA ILE A 83 26.48 -9.38 16.36
C ILE A 83 25.26 -10.03 17.05
N GLY A 84 25.11 -9.80 18.35
CA GLY A 84 23.98 -10.29 19.14
C GLY A 84 22.76 -9.37 19.04
N ASP A 85 22.91 -8.16 18.52
CA ASP A 85 21.83 -7.19 18.37
C ASP A 85 21.04 -7.46 17.07
N ILE A 86 20.06 -8.37 17.19
CA ILE A 86 19.21 -8.81 16.09
C ILE A 86 18.39 -7.64 15.53
N GLU A 87 17.92 -6.74 16.39
CA GLU A 87 17.14 -5.58 15.97
C GLU A 87 17.91 -4.70 14.99
N THR A 88 19.17 -4.38 15.29
CA THR A 88 20.02 -3.58 14.42
C THR A 88 20.21 -4.24 13.05
N HIS A 89 20.42 -5.56 13.02
CA HIS A 89 20.55 -6.31 11.77
C HIS A 89 19.26 -6.30 10.97
N VAL A 90 18.11 -6.59 11.59
CA VAL A 90 16.82 -6.62 10.91
C VAL A 90 16.44 -5.24 10.40
N ARG A 91 16.68 -4.17 11.16
CA ARG A 91 16.39 -2.80 10.73
C ARG A 91 17.15 -2.40 9.47
N PHE A 92 18.46 -2.63 9.43
CA PHE A 92 19.30 -2.11 8.34
C PHE A 92 19.49 -3.09 7.17
N LEU A 93 19.37 -4.40 7.40
CA LEU A 93 19.58 -5.43 6.38
C LEU A 93 18.28 -6.06 5.88
N LEU A 94 17.13 -5.82 6.52
CA LEU A 94 15.82 -6.29 6.05
C LEU A 94 14.80 -5.16 5.89
N ALA A 95 14.49 -4.41 6.96
CA ALA A 95 13.46 -3.37 6.91
C ALA A 95 13.84 -2.23 5.95
N LEU A 96 15.06 -1.71 6.02
CA LEU A 96 15.55 -0.67 5.10
C LEU A 96 15.47 -1.12 3.64
N PRO A 97 16.02 -2.29 3.23
CA PRO A 97 15.82 -2.81 1.88
C PRO A 97 14.36 -2.92 1.46
N LEU A 98 13.48 -3.43 2.33
CA LEU A 98 12.04 -3.53 2.05
C LEU A 98 11.38 -2.16 1.82
N LEU A 99 11.78 -1.12 2.57
CA LEU A 99 11.32 0.25 2.33
C LEU A 99 11.76 0.77 0.96
N VAL A 100 12.94 0.40 0.48
CA VAL A 100 13.42 0.80 -0.86
C VAL A 100 12.73 -0.05 -1.94
N VAL A 101 12.51 -1.35 -1.73
CA VAL A 101 11.74 -2.21 -2.65
C VAL A 101 10.31 -1.71 -2.82
N ALA A 102 9.67 -1.29 -1.71
CA ALA A 102 8.34 -0.70 -1.74
C ALA A 102 8.28 0.49 -2.73
N GLU A 103 9.38 1.23 -2.91
CA GLU A 103 9.41 2.41 -3.77
C GLU A 103 9.18 2.01 -5.23
N LEU A 104 9.88 0.97 -5.68
CA LEU A 104 9.73 0.46 -7.02
C LEU A 104 8.33 -0.13 -7.24
N VAL A 105 7.85 -0.96 -6.30
CA VAL A 105 6.55 -1.62 -6.42
C VAL A 105 5.41 -0.60 -6.50
N VAL A 106 5.42 0.40 -5.61
CA VAL A 106 4.42 1.48 -5.63
C VAL A 106 4.58 2.34 -6.88
N HIS A 107 5.80 2.67 -7.31
CA HIS A 107 6.01 3.45 -8.52
C HIS A 107 5.40 2.77 -9.76
N LEU A 108 5.73 1.50 -9.98
CA LEU A 108 5.28 0.74 -11.14
C LEU A 108 3.76 0.55 -11.16
N ARG A 109 3.14 0.33 -10.00
CA ARG A 109 1.69 0.06 -9.91
C ARG A 109 0.83 1.34 -9.92
N MET A 110 1.26 2.41 -9.25
CA MET A 110 0.42 3.60 -9.07
C MET A 110 0.11 4.32 -10.38
N ARG A 111 1.04 4.34 -11.35
CA ARG A 111 0.78 4.96 -12.67
C ARG A 111 -0.37 4.26 -13.39
N GLY A 112 -0.34 2.93 -13.46
CA GLY A 112 -1.42 2.14 -14.07
C GLY A 112 -2.75 2.28 -13.33
N ILE A 113 -2.72 2.35 -11.99
CA ILE A 113 -3.94 2.59 -11.18
C ILE A 113 -4.54 3.96 -11.50
N VAL A 114 -3.72 5.01 -11.58
CA VAL A 114 -4.22 6.35 -11.89
C VAL A 114 -4.71 6.45 -13.34
N ALA A 115 -4.05 5.78 -14.29
CA ALA A 115 -4.47 5.72 -15.69
C ALA A 115 -5.86 5.07 -15.87
N GLN A 116 -6.19 4.08 -15.04
CA GLN A 116 -7.50 3.40 -15.09
C GLN A 116 -8.70 4.32 -14.85
N PHE A 117 -8.54 5.46 -14.18
CA PHE A 117 -9.61 6.46 -14.11
C PHE A 117 -10.02 7.00 -15.49
N LEU A 118 -9.06 7.14 -16.41
CA LEU A 118 -9.31 7.60 -17.78
C LEU A 118 -9.62 6.44 -18.72
N GLU A 119 -8.88 5.33 -18.64
CA GLU A 119 -9.07 4.16 -19.50
C GLU A 119 -10.48 3.56 -19.33
N ARG A 120 -11.01 3.57 -18.10
CA ARG A 120 -12.37 3.12 -17.80
C ARG A 120 -13.44 4.20 -17.98
N ARG A 121 -13.06 5.37 -18.53
CA ARG A 121 -13.94 6.53 -18.75
C ARG A 121 -14.71 6.98 -17.50
N LEU A 122 -14.13 6.79 -16.31
CA LEU A 122 -14.72 7.22 -15.04
C LEU A 122 -14.67 8.74 -14.87
N VAL A 123 -13.71 9.39 -15.52
CA VAL A 123 -13.60 10.85 -15.59
C VAL A 123 -14.13 11.31 -16.94
N SER A 124 -15.20 12.09 -16.91
CA SER A 124 -15.84 12.68 -18.09
C SER A 124 -15.02 13.87 -18.63
N GLY A 125 -15.26 14.26 -19.88
CA GLY A 125 -14.54 15.39 -20.51
C GLY A 125 -14.66 16.71 -19.73
N HIS A 126 -15.80 16.95 -19.07
CA HIS A 126 -16.01 18.17 -18.26
C HIS A 126 -15.28 18.13 -16.91
N THR A 127 -15.07 16.94 -16.32
CA THR A 127 -14.34 16.79 -15.05
C THR A 127 -12.83 16.56 -15.21
N LEU A 128 -12.37 16.29 -16.43
CA LEU A 128 -10.95 16.04 -16.74
C LEU A 128 -10.01 17.13 -16.21
N ARG A 129 -10.42 18.41 -16.27
CA ARG A 129 -9.63 19.53 -15.73
C ARG A 129 -9.40 19.43 -14.22
N GLN A 130 -10.42 19.03 -13.46
CA GLN A 130 -10.32 18.86 -12.01
C GLN A 130 -9.43 17.66 -11.66
N PHE A 131 -9.53 16.57 -12.43
CA PHE A 131 -8.67 15.40 -12.27
C PHE A 131 -7.20 15.74 -12.54
N ARG A 132 -6.90 16.45 -13.64
CA ARG A 132 -5.53 16.94 -13.94
C ARG A 132 -4.99 17.84 -12.83
N ALA A 133 -5.80 18.76 -12.30
CA ALA A 133 -5.41 19.62 -11.20
C ALA A 133 -5.10 18.83 -9.91
N ALA A 134 -5.85 17.76 -9.63
CA ALA A 134 -5.56 16.87 -8.50
C ALA A 134 -4.23 16.12 -8.70
N LEU A 135 -3.95 15.65 -9.92
CA LEU A 135 -2.71 14.97 -10.29
C LEU A 135 -1.49 15.88 -10.14
N LEU A 136 -1.55 17.08 -10.74
CA LEU A 136 -0.49 18.09 -10.67
C LEU A 136 -0.22 18.50 -9.23
N SER A 137 -1.25 18.77 -8.43
CA SER A 137 -1.08 19.14 -7.03
C SER A 137 -0.41 18.03 -6.20
N ALA A 138 -0.65 16.76 -6.51
CA ALA A 138 0.04 15.64 -5.87
C ALA A 138 1.52 15.61 -6.25
N MET A 139 1.85 15.86 -7.54
CA MET A 139 3.22 15.92 -8.04
C MET A 139 4.00 17.13 -7.48
N GLU A 140 3.35 18.29 -7.37
CA GLU A 140 3.92 19.50 -6.75
C GLU A 140 4.28 19.25 -5.29
N LEU A 141 3.35 18.65 -4.52
CA LEU A 141 3.58 18.35 -3.11
C LEU A 141 4.71 17.31 -2.93
N ARG A 142 4.76 16.29 -3.78
CA ARG A 142 5.85 15.30 -3.84
C ARG A 142 7.20 15.95 -4.14
N ASN A 143 7.24 16.97 -5.00
CA ASN A 143 8.48 17.65 -5.41
C ASN A 143 8.89 18.80 -4.48
N SER A 144 8.14 19.06 -3.40
CA SER A 144 8.37 20.19 -2.50
C SER A 144 9.66 20.04 -1.71
N THR A 145 10.61 20.97 -1.91
CA THR A 145 11.85 21.08 -1.13
C THR A 145 11.57 21.37 0.34
N LEU A 146 10.61 22.25 0.60
CA LEU A 146 10.18 22.60 1.95
C LEU A 146 9.66 21.37 2.70
N ALA A 147 8.89 20.51 2.02
CA ALA A 147 8.41 19.27 2.64
C ALA A 147 9.57 18.36 3.05
N GLU A 148 10.55 18.13 2.18
CA GLU A 148 11.73 17.30 2.55
C GLU A 148 12.56 17.93 3.69
N LEU A 149 12.72 19.26 3.71
CA LEU A 149 13.39 19.95 4.81
C LEU A 149 12.64 19.82 6.14
N LEU A 150 11.30 19.88 6.12
CA LEU A 150 10.48 19.65 7.31
C LEU A 150 10.60 18.21 7.80
N LEU A 151 10.65 17.22 6.90
CA LEU A 151 10.90 15.83 7.28
C LEU A 151 12.26 15.67 7.97
N LEU A 152 13.32 16.30 7.45
CA LEU A 152 14.64 16.31 8.10
C LEU A 152 14.61 17.02 9.45
N ALA A 153 13.89 18.14 9.56
CA ALA A 153 13.74 18.89 10.80
C ALA A 153 13.02 18.08 11.89
N ILE A 154 12.09 17.18 11.52
CA ILE A 154 11.39 16.27 12.46
C ILE A 154 12.32 15.18 13.00
N ILE A 155 13.31 14.73 12.21
CA ILE A 155 14.20 13.62 12.61
C ILE A 155 15.09 13.99 13.77
N VAL A 156 15.58 15.24 13.81
CA VAL A 156 16.48 15.72 14.87
C VAL A 156 15.85 15.57 16.28
N PRO A 157 14.65 16.12 16.57
CA PRO A 157 14.02 15.95 17.87
C PRO A 157 13.60 14.51 18.15
N VAL A 158 13.14 13.76 17.14
CA VAL A 158 12.78 12.33 17.30
C VAL A 158 14.00 11.51 17.70
N THR A 159 15.11 11.69 16.99
CA THR A 159 16.39 11.03 17.30
C THR A 159 16.88 11.42 18.69
N TYR A 160 16.80 12.71 19.04
CA TYR A 160 17.22 13.19 20.36
C TYR A 160 16.38 12.60 21.49
N TYR A 161 15.05 12.54 21.34
CA TYR A 161 14.13 11.99 22.33
C TYR A 161 14.30 10.48 22.48
N LEU A 162 14.30 9.73 21.38
CA LEU A 162 14.56 8.29 21.40
C LEU A 162 15.92 7.96 22.02
N ARG A 163 16.93 8.78 21.75
CA ARG A 163 18.25 8.61 22.37
C ARG A 163 18.19 8.77 23.90
N ALA A 164 17.37 9.68 24.44
CA ALA A 164 17.31 9.92 25.88
C ALA A 164 16.83 8.69 26.67
N ASP A 165 15.81 7.99 26.16
CA ASP A 165 15.29 6.76 26.78
C ASP A 165 16.26 5.57 26.60
N PHE A 166 16.98 5.51 25.46
CA PHE A 166 17.94 4.44 25.16
C PHE A 166 19.35 4.66 25.74
N LEU A 167 19.67 5.84 26.29
CA LEU A 167 20.98 6.17 26.90
C LEU A 167 21.07 5.86 28.40
N ALA A 168 20.00 5.36 29.01
CA ALA A 168 20.04 4.72 30.32
C ALA A 168 19.83 3.20 30.23
N PRO A 169 20.52 2.46 29.34
CA PRO A 169 20.39 1.01 29.35
C PRO A 169 20.96 0.48 30.66
N GLU A 170 20.23 -0.43 31.31
CA GLU A 170 20.66 -1.05 32.57
C GLU A 170 21.94 -1.88 32.41
N VAL A 171 22.28 -2.22 31.16
CA VAL A 171 23.35 -3.14 30.79
C VAL A 171 24.19 -2.54 29.64
N PRO A 172 25.54 -2.74 29.61
CA PRO A 172 26.37 -2.15 28.57
C PRO A 172 26.12 -2.79 27.21
N THR A 173 25.99 -1.95 26.18
CA THR A 173 25.74 -2.36 24.79
C THR A 173 26.88 -1.91 23.87
N TRP A 174 26.90 -2.41 22.64
CA TRP A 174 27.90 -2.01 21.64
C TRP A 174 27.86 -0.51 21.30
N TYR A 175 26.71 0.16 21.46
CA TYR A 175 26.52 1.58 21.17
C TYR A 175 26.66 2.50 22.40
N ALA A 176 26.62 1.97 23.62
CA ALA A 176 26.73 2.75 24.86
C ALA A 176 27.42 1.97 25.99
N ARG A 177 28.44 2.58 26.62
CA ARG A 177 29.15 1.99 27.77
C ARG A 177 28.69 2.63 29.08
N LEU A 178 28.42 1.80 30.08
CA LEU A 178 28.24 2.21 31.49
C LEU A 178 29.62 2.45 32.12
N VAL A 179 30.19 3.62 31.90
CA VAL A 179 31.27 4.17 32.76
C VAL A 179 30.72 5.44 33.37
N GLU A 180 31.05 5.76 34.62
CA GLU A 180 30.61 7.00 35.32
C GLU A 180 30.70 8.21 34.36
N GLY A 181 29.54 8.67 33.85
CA GLY A 181 29.44 9.67 32.79
C GLY A 181 28.75 9.25 31.47
N GLY A 182 28.46 7.96 31.27
CA GLY A 182 27.67 7.45 30.13
C GLY A 182 28.26 7.79 28.76
N ASN A 183 29.45 7.27 28.45
CA ASN A 183 30.11 7.58 27.18
C ASN A 183 29.53 6.74 26.02
N ILE A 184 29.01 7.43 25.00
CA ILE A 184 28.60 6.86 23.71
C ILE A 184 29.85 6.37 22.98
N THR A 185 29.80 5.15 22.43
CA THR A 185 30.91 4.61 21.62
C THR A 185 30.97 5.30 20.26
N LEU A 186 32.09 5.20 19.53
CA LEU A 186 32.16 5.74 18.16
C LEU A 186 31.12 5.07 17.26
N ALA A 187 30.91 3.76 17.43
CA ALA A 187 29.82 3.05 16.77
C ALA A 187 28.44 3.63 17.13
N GLY A 188 28.22 3.97 18.41
CA GLY A 188 27.00 4.63 18.87
C GLY A 188 26.76 6.00 18.25
N TYR A 189 27.82 6.81 18.06
CA TYR A 189 27.69 8.08 17.35
C TYR A 189 27.23 7.89 15.90
N TRP A 190 27.82 6.94 15.18
CA TRP A 190 27.39 6.63 13.81
C TRP A 190 25.95 6.11 13.76
N TYR A 191 25.59 5.22 14.69
CA TYR A 191 24.24 4.67 14.78
C TYR A 191 23.20 5.77 14.98
N TRP A 192 23.39 6.66 15.95
CA TRP A 192 22.42 7.69 16.31
C TRP A 192 22.36 8.84 15.31
N TRP A 193 23.47 9.21 14.67
CA TRP A 193 23.50 10.39 13.79
C TRP A 193 23.45 10.08 12.30
N VAL A 194 23.70 8.82 11.91
CA VAL A 194 23.70 8.41 10.50
C VAL A 194 22.71 7.28 10.26
N SER A 195 22.91 6.10 10.89
CA SER A 195 22.14 4.90 10.55
C SER A 195 20.65 5.02 10.91
N ASN A 196 20.34 5.42 12.14
CA ASN A 196 18.96 5.56 12.61
C ASN A 196 18.23 6.75 11.92
N PRO A 197 18.82 7.95 11.78
CA PRO A 197 18.22 9.05 11.01
C PRO A 197 17.95 8.67 9.56
N LEU A 198 18.83 7.88 8.92
CA LEU A 198 18.62 7.41 7.56
C LEU A 198 17.34 6.55 7.45
N LEU A 199 17.17 5.59 8.36
CA LEU A 199 15.96 4.76 8.40
C LEU A 199 14.70 5.60 8.70
N GLN A 200 14.76 6.47 9.71
CA GLN A 200 13.66 7.36 10.08
C GLN A 200 13.24 8.26 8.92
N PHE A 201 14.21 8.80 8.19
CA PHE A 201 13.95 9.62 7.01
C PHE A 201 13.17 8.84 5.94
N LEU A 202 13.56 7.59 5.67
CA LEU A 202 12.85 6.74 4.71
C LEU A 202 11.41 6.45 5.17
N VAL A 203 11.21 6.13 6.45
CA VAL A 203 9.87 5.88 7.03
C VAL A 203 9.00 7.15 6.95
N LEU A 204 9.52 8.30 7.36
CA LEU A 204 8.79 9.57 7.30
C LEU A 204 8.43 9.96 5.86
N ARG A 205 9.34 9.73 4.90
CA ARG A 205 9.03 9.92 3.47
C ARG A 205 7.92 9.01 2.99
N TRP A 206 7.88 7.76 3.47
CA TRP A 206 6.78 6.85 3.17
C TRP A 206 5.45 7.35 3.70
N TYR A 207 5.40 7.80 4.95
CA TYR A 207 4.19 8.37 5.54
C TYR A 207 3.74 9.63 4.80
N PHE A 208 4.67 10.47 4.38
CA PHE A 208 4.36 11.64 3.55
C PHE A 208 3.78 11.24 2.19
N ARG A 209 4.30 10.19 1.53
CA ARG A 209 3.73 9.66 0.28
C ARG A 209 2.33 9.09 0.46
N LEU A 210 2.08 8.36 1.56
CA LEU A 210 0.75 7.85 1.90
C LEU A 210 -0.23 9.00 2.14
N PHE A 211 0.22 10.08 2.78
CA PHE A 211 -0.57 11.31 2.91
C PHE A 211 -0.87 11.95 1.55
N ILE A 212 0.11 12.08 0.66
CA ILE A 212 -0.10 12.61 -0.70
C ILE A 212 -1.14 11.75 -1.44
N TRP A 213 -1.02 10.43 -1.36
CA TRP A 213 -1.95 9.48 -1.97
C TRP A 213 -3.37 9.64 -1.41
N ALA A 214 -3.50 9.69 -0.09
CA ALA A 214 -4.79 9.89 0.57
C ALA A 214 -5.44 11.21 0.17
N ARG A 215 -4.67 12.30 0.11
CA ARG A 215 -5.13 13.61 -0.34
C ARG A 215 -5.54 13.58 -1.82
N PHE A 216 -4.79 12.90 -2.67
CA PHE A 216 -5.12 12.72 -4.09
C PHE A 216 -6.45 11.97 -4.24
N LEU A 217 -6.60 10.81 -3.60
CA LEU A 217 -7.84 10.02 -3.63
C LEU A 217 -9.03 10.79 -3.10
N TRP A 218 -8.87 11.53 -2.00
CA TRP A 218 -9.92 12.38 -1.45
C TRP A 218 -10.33 13.50 -2.41
N ARG A 219 -9.39 14.11 -3.15
CA ARG A 219 -9.73 15.09 -4.18
C ARG A 219 -10.49 14.44 -5.34
N VAL A 220 -10.04 13.28 -5.80
CA VAL A 220 -10.69 12.53 -6.89
C VAL A 220 -12.10 12.07 -6.49
N SER A 221 -12.33 11.69 -5.24
CA SER A 221 -13.66 11.28 -4.76
C SER A 221 -14.66 12.43 -4.66
N ARG A 222 -14.21 13.69 -4.78
CA ARG A 222 -15.06 14.89 -4.84
C ARG A 222 -15.42 15.28 -6.27
N ILE A 223 -14.83 14.62 -7.27
CA ILE A 223 -15.15 14.81 -8.67
C ILE A 223 -16.40 13.97 -9.00
N GLU A 224 -17.24 14.45 -9.91
CA GLU A 224 -18.37 13.70 -10.44
C GLU A 224 -17.85 12.56 -11.34
N LEU A 225 -17.69 11.38 -10.76
CA LEU A 225 -17.24 10.18 -11.46
C LEU A 225 -18.41 9.48 -12.15
N ALA A 226 -18.20 9.06 -13.40
CA ALA A 226 -19.14 8.27 -14.18
C ALA A 226 -19.12 6.79 -13.73
N LEU A 227 -19.63 6.52 -12.53
CA LEU A 227 -19.70 5.18 -11.96
C LEU A 227 -20.76 4.33 -12.67
N LEU A 228 -20.44 3.06 -12.93
CA LEU A 228 -21.34 2.14 -13.58
C LEU A 228 -21.83 1.06 -12.59
N PRO A 229 -23.10 1.10 -12.13
CA PRO A 229 -23.60 0.14 -11.15
C PRO A 229 -23.58 -1.33 -11.60
N THR A 230 -23.67 -1.58 -12.91
CA THR A 230 -23.63 -2.92 -13.50
C THR A 230 -22.21 -3.46 -13.73
N HIS A 231 -21.18 -2.71 -13.35
CA HIS A 231 -19.80 -3.13 -13.54
C HIS A 231 -19.46 -4.39 -12.73
N PRO A 232 -18.79 -5.41 -13.31
CA PRO A 232 -18.61 -6.73 -12.71
C PRO A 232 -17.74 -6.75 -11.44
N ASP A 233 -16.97 -5.69 -11.18
CA ASP A 233 -16.11 -5.58 -9.98
C ASP A 233 -16.88 -5.39 -8.66
N ARG A 234 -18.20 -5.18 -8.70
CA ARG A 234 -19.05 -4.93 -7.52
C ARG A 234 -18.58 -3.72 -6.68
N ALA A 235 -17.90 -2.78 -7.32
CA ALA A 235 -17.44 -1.51 -6.75
C ALA A 235 -17.75 -0.34 -7.70
N ALA A 236 -18.75 -0.53 -8.58
CA ALA A 236 -19.21 0.44 -9.57
C ALA A 236 -18.10 0.96 -10.51
N GLY A 237 -17.12 0.10 -10.84
CA GLY A 237 -15.98 0.43 -11.70
C GLY A 237 -14.69 0.82 -10.96
N LEU A 238 -14.75 1.02 -9.64
CA LEU A 238 -13.62 1.46 -8.81
C LEU A 238 -12.82 0.33 -8.14
N GLY A 239 -13.13 -0.94 -8.42
CA GLY A 239 -12.52 -2.09 -7.76
C GLY A 239 -11.00 -2.20 -7.99
N PHE A 240 -10.48 -1.60 -9.06
CA PHE A 240 -9.04 -1.53 -9.33
C PHE A 240 -8.27 -0.75 -8.27
N LEU A 241 -8.92 0.12 -7.49
CA LEU A 241 -8.27 0.85 -6.41
C LEU A 241 -7.77 -0.09 -5.29
N GLY A 242 -8.36 -1.28 -5.15
CA GLY A 242 -7.84 -2.32 -4.26
C GLY A 242 -6.39 -2.70 -4.58
N GLU A 243 -5.99 -2.70 -5.86
CA GLU A 243 -4.61 -2.97 -6.31
C GLU A 243 -3.58 -1.96 -5.76
N SER A 244 -4.04 -0.76 -5.40
CA SER A 244 -3.18 0.26 -4.79
C SER A 244 -2.73 -0.13 -3.39
N ALA A 245 -3.56 -0.86 -2.64
CA ALA A 245 -3.19 -1.39 -1.35
C ALA A 245 -2.20 -2.55 -1.51
N TYR A 246 -2.39 -3.41 -2.52
CA TYR A 246 -1.46 -4.51 -2.81
C TYR A 246 -0.03 -4.03 -3.02
N ALA A 247 0.15 -2.90 -3.71
CA ALA A 247 1.45 -2.30 -3.97
C ALA A 247 2.23 -1.92 -2.69
N GLN A 248 1.55 -1.78 -1.55
CA GLN A 248 2.12 -1.34 -0.29
C GLN A 248 2.57 -2.52 0.61
N ALA A 249 2.41 -3.77 0.17
CA ALA A 249 2.81 -4.93 0.95
C ALA A 249 4.28 -4.91 1.44
N PRO A 250 5.29 -4.52 0.62
CA PRO A 250 6.68 -4.46 1.11
C PRO A 250 6.88 -3.38 2.19
N LEU A 251 6.09 -2.30 2.17
CA LEU A 251 6.10 -1.27 3.22
C LEU A 251 5.59 -1.84 4.55
N LEU A 252 4.53 -2.66 4.51
CA LEU A 252 4.00 -3.33 5.71
C LEU A 252 4.98 -4.37 6.24
N ALA A 253 5.60 -5.14 5.35
CA ALA A 253 6.65 -6.09 5.71
C ALA A 253 7.86 -5.40 6.35
N ALA A 254 8.23 -4.19 5.90
CA ALA A 254 9.31 -3.43 6.54
C ALA A 254 9.00 -3.07 8.00
N HIS A 255 7.77 -2.66 8.28
CA HIS A 255 7.33 -2.35 9.65
C HIS A 255 7.22 -3.62 10.51
N GLY A 256 6.68 -4.71 9.93
CA GLY A 256 6.66 -6.03 10.56
C GLY A 256 8.06 -6.51 10.92
N ALA A 257 9.03 -6.35 10.02
CA ALA A 257 10.44 -6.68 10.26
C ALA A 257 11.04 -5.83 11.36
N ALA A 258 10.84 -4.51 11.34
CA ALA A 258 11.35 -3.62 12.38
C ALA A 258 10.85 -4.01 13.78
N VAL A 259 9.55 -4.31 13.92
CA VAL A 259 8.96 -4.77 15.19
C VAL A 259 9.43 -6.19 15.54
N ALA A 260 9.59 -7.09 14.57
CA ALA A 260 10.13 -8.42 14.81
C ALA A 260 11.56 -8.36 15.38
N GLY A 261 12.41 -7.47 14.85
CA GLY A 261 13.76 -7.24 15.38
C GLY A 261 13.74 -6.77 16.83
N LEU A 262 12.88 -5.80 17.15
CA LEU A 262 12.71 -5.29 18.52
C LEU A 262 12.25 -6.40 19.48
N ILE A 263 11.22 -7.16 19.11
CA ILE A 263 10.71 -8.26 19.93
C ILE A 263 11.78 -9.35 20.10
N ALA A 264 12.54 -9.67 19.05
CA ALA A 264 13.62 -10.65 19.11
C ALA A 264 14.65 -10.29 20.18
N ASN A 265 15.10 -9.03 20.22
CA ASN A 265 16.05 -8.58 21.23
C ASN A 265 15.50 -8.77 22.66
N HIS A 266 14.24 -8.38 22.91
CA HIS A 266 13.64 -8.56 24.24
C HIS A 266 13.50 -10.05 24.62
N ILE A 267 13.19 -10.93 23.67
CA ILE A 267 13.12 -12.38 23.93
C ILE A 267 14.51 -12.94 24.27
N PHE A 268 15.52 -12.63 23.45
CA PHE A 268 16.84 -13.26 23.57
C PHE A 268 17.73 -12.66 24.65
N HIS A 269 17.59 -11.36 24.95
CA HIS A 269 18.45 -10.67 25.92
C HIS A 269 17.76 -10.37 27.25
N GLU A 270 16.44 -10.23 27.27
CA GLU A 270 15.67 -9.87 28.48
C GLU A 270 14.77 -11.02 28.97
N GLY A 271 14.76 -12.16 28.27
CA GLY A 271 13.94 -13.32 28.64
C GLY A 271 12.44 -13.10 28.49
N ALA A 272 12.03 -12.08 27.72
CA ALA A 272 10.62 -11.80 27.47
C ALA A 272 9.96 -12.92 26.65
N SER A 273 8.64 -13.03 26.75
CA SER A 273 7.86 -13.95 25.93
C SER A 273 7.20 -13.19 24.77
N LEU A 274 7.11 -13.78 23.58
CA LEU A 274 6.36 -13.23 22.44
C LEU A 274 4.91 -12.86 22.79
N ALA A 275 4.29 -13.58 23.73
CA ALA A 275 2.93 -13.32 24.19
C ALA A 275 2.78 -11.98 24.91
N ALA A 276 3.87 -11.46 25.50
CA ALA A 276 3.89 -10.13 26.11
C ALA A 276 3.68 -9.02 25.06
N PHE A 277 4.11 -9.24 23.81
CA PHE A 277 4.03 -8.27 22.73
C PHE A 277 2.76 -8.37 21.88
N LYS A 278 1.75 -9.13 22.34
CA LYS A 278 0.51 -9.35 21.58
C LYS A 278 -0.20 -8.03 21.26
N LEU A 279 -0.22 -7.08 22.20
CA LEU A 279 -0.90 -5.81 22.03
C LEU A 279 -0.21 -4.96 20.95
N GLU A 280 1.12 -4.90 20.98
CA GLU A 280 1.99 -4.19 20.05
C GLU A 280 1.83 -4.75 18.64
N ILE A 281 1.79 -6.08 18.48
CA ILE A 281 1.57 -6.74 17.19
C ILE A 281 0.17 -6.42 16.65
N VAL A 282 -0.87 -6.52 17.49
CA VAL A 282 -2.24 -6.18 17.09
C VAL A 282 -2.36 -4.71 16.69
N LEU A 283 -1.78 -3.81 17.49
CA LEU A 283 -1.80 -2.38 17.25
C LEU A 283 -1.06 -2.04 15.96
N LEU A 284 0.10 -2.66 15.71
CA LEU A 284 0.85 -2.52 14.46
C LEU A 284 -0.01 -2.89 13.26
N VAL A 285 -0.63 -4.08 13.28
CA VAL A 285 -1.49 -4.55 12.18
C VAL A 285 -2.64 -3.58 11.95
N LEU A 286 -3.34 -3.16 13.01
CA LEU A 286 -4.47 -2.25 12.89
C LEU A 286 -4.05 -0.90 12.32
N ILE A 287 -2.99 -0.27 12.87
CA ILE A 287 -2.50 1.03 12.40
C ILE A 287 -2.13 0.96 10.91
N LEU A 288 -1.37 -0.06 10.51
CA LEU A 288 -0.93 -0.19 9.12
C LEU A 288 -2.09 -0.47 8.17
N LEU A 289 -3.04 -1.34 8.55
CA LEU A 289 -4.25 -1.58 7.76
C LEU A 289 -5.07 -0.30 7.61
N PHE A 290 -5.30 0.45 8.68
CA PHE A 290 -6.01 1.72 8.59
C PHE A 290 -5.26 2.73 7.73
N MET A 291 -3.93 2.82 7.86
CA MET A 291 -3.13 3.76 7.09
C MET A 291 -3.23 3.52 5.57
N VAL A 292 -3.28 2.25 5.15
CA VAL A 292 -3.39 1.87 3.74
C VAL A 292 -4.83 1.92 3.21
N LEU A 293 -5.80 1.46 4.00
CA LEU A 293 -7.17 1.22 3.53
C LEU A 293 -8.11 2.40 3.77
N LEU A 294 -7.90 3.20 4.81
CA LEU A 294 -8.74 4.37 5.10
C LEU A 294 -8.77 5.37 3.93
N PRO A 295 -7.66 5.65 3.23
CA PRO A 295 -7.67 6.46 2.01
C PRO A 295 -8.61 5.96 0.91
N LEU A 296 -8.84 4.64 0.82
CA LEU A 296 -9.73 4.06 -0.20
C LEU A 296 -11.21 4.20 0.19
N CYS A 297 -11.51 4.33 1.48
CA CYS A 297 -12.87 4.48 1.99
C CYS A 297 -13.52 5.81 1.59
N VAL A 298 -12.75 6.80 1.11
CA VAL A 298 -13.28 8.09 0.64
C VAL A 298 -14.26 7.96 -0.52
N PHE A 299 -14.20 6.86 -1.28
CA PHE A 299 -15.13 6.57 -2.38
C PHE A 299 -16.43 5.88 -1.94
N ALA A 300 -16.55 5.47 -0.68
CA ALA A 300 -17.73 4.74 -0.20
C ALA A 300 -19.06 5.50 -0.40
N PRO A 301 -19.15 6.82 -0.17
CA PRO A 301 -20.37 7.57 -0.44
C PRO A 301 -20.78 7.52 -1.92
N ALA A 302 -19.80 7.62 -2.84
CA ALA A 302 -20.04 7.59 -4.28
C ALA A 302 -20.49 6.20 -4.75
N ILE A 303 -19.84 5.14 -4.28
CA ILE A 303 -20.22 3.75 -4.61
C ILE A 303 -21.62 3.43 -4.07
N LEU A 304 -21.94 3.85 -2.83
CA LEU A 304 -23.27 3.64 -2.26
C LEU A 304 -24.36 4.50 -2.92
N ALA A 305 -24.03 5.68 -3.43
CA ALA A 305 -24.93 6.46 -4.26
C ALA A 305 -25.23 5.73 -5.58
N ALA A 306 -24.20 5.24 -6.28
CA ALA A 306 -24.33 4.45 -7.50
C ALA A 306 -25.17 3.18 -7.27
N LYS A 307 -24.96 2.47 -6.15
CA LYS A 307 -25.80 1.32 -5.76
C LYS A 307 -27.26 1.69 -5.60
N ARG A 308 -27.57 2.78 -4.87
CA ARG A 308 -28.96 3.22 -4.64
C ARG A 308 -29.64 3.66 -5.93
N GLN A 309 -28.93 4.38 -6.80
CA GLN A 309 -29.44 4.77 -8.10
C GLN A 309 -29.67 3.56 -9.01
N GLY A 310 -28.67 2.67 -9.11
CA GLY A 310 -28.76 1.43 -9.89
C GLY A 310 -29.93 0.55 -9.46
N LEU A 311 -30.12 0.31 -8.15
CA LEU A 311 -31.25 -0.49 -7.66
C LEU A 311 -32.62 0.11 -8.04
N ARG A 312 -32.74 1.43 -8.07
CA ARG A 312 -33.99 2.11 -8.45
C ARG A 312 -34.26 2.05 -9.95
N GLU A 313 -33.27 2.41 -10.75
CA GLU A 313 -33.40 2.46 -12.22
C GLU A 313 -33.55 1.07 -12.81
N TYR A 314 -32.64 0.15 -12.47
CA TYR A 314 -32.70 -1.24 -12.95
C TYR A 314 -33.85 -2.01 -12.31
N GLY A 315 -34.26 -1.67 -11.08
CA GLY A 315 -35.47 -2.24 -10.48
C GLY A 315 -36.73 -1.85 -11.23
N ARG A 316 -36.84 -0.59 -11.69
CA ARG A 316 -37.95 -0.13 -12.54
C ARG A 316 -37.93 -0.82 -13.90
N PHE A 317 -36.77 -0.88 -14.54
CA PHE A 317 -36.58 -1.57 -15.81
C PHE A 317 -36.96 -3.06 -15.70
N ALA A 318 -36.45 -3.76 -14.67
CA ALA A 318 -36.77 -5.16 -14.44
C ALA A 318 -38.26 -5.39 -14.17
N SER A 319 -38.90 -4.49 -13.42
CA SER A 319 -40.35 -4.57 -13.17
C SER A 319 -41.18 -4.33 -14.43
N HIS A 320 -40.71 -3.52 -15.37
CA HIS A 320 -41.35 -3.32 -16.67
C HIS A 320 -41.20 -4.58 -17.53
N TYR A 321 -39.95 -5.04 -17.71
CA TYR A 321 -39.62 -6.22 -18.50
C TYR A 321 -40.37 -7.47 -18.00
N MET A 322 -40.39 -7.72 -16.70
CA MET A 322 -41.09 -8.88 -16.12
C MET A 322 -42.60 -8.85 -16.33
N ARG A 323 -43.22 -7.65 -16.33
CA ARG A 323 -44.66 -7.52 -16.61
C ARG A 323 -44.97 -7.80 -18.08
N GLU A 324 -44.14 -7.32 -19.00
CA GLU A 324 -44.28 -7.64 -20.42
C GLU A 324 -44.05 -9.12 -20.71
N PHE A 325 -43.05 -9.71 -20.05
CA PHE A 325 -42.76 -11.13 -20.11
C PHE A 325 -43.93 -11.99 -19.58
N ASP A 326 -44.46 -11.69 -18.38
CA ASP A 326 -45.62 -12.39 -17.82
C ASP A 326 -46.84 -12.29 -18.75
N ARG A 327 -47.10 -11.09 -19.29
CA ARG A 327 -48.20 -10.87 -20.24
C ARG A 327 -48.07 -11.73 -21.50
N ARG A 328 -46.88 -11.75 -22.11
CA ARG A 328 -46.61 -12.43 -23.39
C ARG A 328 -46.46 -13.95 -23.27
N TRP A 329 -45.84 -14.44 -22.22
CA TRP A 329 -45.47 -15.86 -22.13
C TRP A 329 -46.33 -16.66 -21.16
N LEU A 330 -46.80 -16.05 -20.07
CA LEU A 330 -47.53 -16.74 -19.00
C LEU A 330 -49.05 -16.52 -19.04
N ARG A 331 -49.51 -15.36 -19.53
CA ARG A 331 -50.94 -14.99 -19.52
C ARG A 331 -51.62 -15.05 -20.87
N SER A 332 -50.92 -14.82 -21.99
CA SER A 332 -51.50 -15.02 -23.32
C SER A 332 -51.37 -16.47 -23.78
N SER A 333 -52.41 -16.96 -24.44
CA SER A 333 -52.44 -18.26 -25.13
C SER A 333 -52.00 -18.17 -26.59
N ASP A 334 -51.80 -16.94 -27.09
CA ASP A 334 -51.28 -16.64 -28.40
C ASP A 334 -49.89 -16.01 -28.24
N HIS A 335 -48.88 -16.66 -28.81
CA HIS A 335 -47.46 -16.34 -28.67
C HIS A 335 -46.85 -15.88 -30.01
N ASP A 336 -47.68 -15.36 -30.93
CA ASP A 336 -47.30 -14.96 -32.30
C ASP A 336 -46.63 -16.09 -33.09
N GLY A 337 -46.91 -17.35 -32.75
CA GLY A 337 -46.28 -18.54 -33.34
C GLY A 337 -44.86 -18.86 -32.84
N GLU A 338 -44.33 -18.12 -31.87
CA GLU A 338 -43.03 -18.40 -31.27
C GLU A 338 -43.13 -19.39 -30.10
N SER A 339 -42.14 -20.28 -29.97
CA SER A 339 -42.03 -21.18 -28.82
C SER A 339 -41.33 -20.49 -27.65
N MET A 340 -41.84 -20.71 -26.43
CA MET A 340 -41.18 -20.26 -25.20
C MET A 340 -39.78 -20.89 -25.03
N LEU A 341 -39.62 -22.14 -25.46
CA LEU A 341 -38.35 -22.84 -25.41
C LEU A 341 -37.48 -22.43 -26.60
N GLY A 342 -36.35 -21.78 -26.30
CA GLY A 342 -35.42 -21.25 -27.31
C GLY A 342 -35.66 -19.79 -27.67
N SER A 343 -36.62 -19.10 -27.05
CA SER A 343 -36.80 -17.66 -27.25
C SER A 343 -35.65 -16.86 -26.62
N GLY A 344 -35.24 -15.77 -27.29
CA GLY A 344 -34.24 -14.84 -26.75
C GLY A 344 -34.70 -14.12 -25.47
N ASP A 345 -36.01 -14.08 -25.22
CA ASP A 345 -36.61 -13.47 -24.04
C ASP A 345 -36.24 -14.23 -22.75
N MET A 346 -36.17 -15.57 -22.80
CA MET A 346 -35.75 -16.38 -21.65
C MET A 346 -34.29 -16.11 -21.24
N GLN A 347 -33.41 -15.97 -22.24
CA GLN A 347 -32.01 -15.62 -22.00
C GLN A 347 -31.88 -14.19 -21.48
N SER A 348 -32.59 -13.24 -22.10
CA SER A 348 -32.59 -11.83 -21.68
C SER A 348 -33.10 -11.66 -20.25
N LEU A 349 -34.09 -12.45 -19.82
CA LEU A 349 -34.58 -12.48 -18.45
C LEU A 349 -33.49 -12.93 -17.45
N ALA A 350 -32.73 -13.97 -17.81
CA ALA A 350 -31.61 -14.45 -17.00
C ALA A 350 -30.45 -13.43 -16.93
N ASP A 351 -30.14 -12.79 -18.06
CA ASP A 351 -29.10 -11.76 -18.15
C ASP A 351 -29.45 -10.52 -17.32
N LEU A 352 -30.72 -10.09 -17.36
CA LEU A 352 -31.25 -9.04 -16.51
C LEU A 352 -31.12 -9.39 -15.01
N GLY A 353 -31.46 -10.62 -14.64
CA GLY A 353 -31.28 -11.12 -13.28
C GLY A 353 -29.82 -11.08 -12.84
N THR A 354 -28.90 -11.46 -13.72
CA THR A 354 -27.45 -11.41 -13.48
C THR A 354 -26.96 -9.97 -13.28
N ALA A 355 -27.33 -9.06 -14.17
CA ALA A 355 -26.98 -7.64 -14.06
C ALA A 355 -27.52 -7.01 -12.77
N PHE A 356 -28.75 -7.35 -12.37
CA PHE A 356 -29.35 -6.88 -11.13
C PHE A 356 -28.65 -7.45 -9.88
N CYS A 357 -28.20 -8.71 -9.92
CA CYS A 357 -27.43 -9.31 -8.83
C CYS A 357 -26.09 -8.58 -8.61
N VAL A 358 -25.40 -8.19 -9.67
CA VAL A 358 -24.17 -7.38 -9.57
C VAL A 358 -24.42 -6.09 -8.79
N ILE A 359 -25.49 -5.36 -9.12
CA ILE A 359 -25.87 -4.12 -8.41
C ILE A 359 -26.18 -4.39 -6.94
N ARG A 360 -26.93 -5.47 -6.64
CA ARG A 360 -27.29 -5.86 -5.27
C ARG A 360 -26.06 -6.18 -4.43
N GLU A 361 -25.06 -6.80 -5.04
CA GLU A 361 -23.82 -7.26 -4.40
C GLU A 361 -22.71 -6.20 -4.37
N ILE A 362 -22.98 -4.96 -4.83
CA ILE A 362 -22.05 -3.84 -4.68
C ILE A 362 -21.64 -3.67 -3.22
N LYS A 363 -20.32 -3.65 -3.00
CA LYS A 363 -19.66 -3.40 -1.71
C LYS A 363 -19.40 -1.90 -1.56
N ALA A 364 -19.43 -1.39 -0.32
CA ALA A 364 -19.21 0.03 -0.06
C ALA A 364 -17.75 0.46 -0.30
N VAL A 365 -16.80 -0.46 -0.22
CA VAL A 365 -15.37 -0.18 -0.34
C VAL A 365 -14.78 -0.85 -1.58
N PRO A 366 -13.75 -0.25 -2.22
CA PRO A 366 -13.20 -0.76 -3.47
C PRO A 366 -12.14 -1.86 -3.27
N PHE A 367 -12.16 -2.56 -2.13
CA PHE A 367 -11.19 -3.62 -1.81
C PHE A 367 -11.88 -4.86 -1.25
N GLY A 368 -11.23 -6.01 -1.44
CA GLY A 368 -11.74 -7.33 -1.07
C GLY A 368 -11.16 -7.86 0.25
N ARG A 369 -11.62 -9.06 0.63
CA ARG A 369 -11.03 -9.81 1.75
C ARG A 369 -9.60 -10.24 1.44
N ASP A 370 -9.31 -10.53 0.18
CA ASP A 370 -7.98 -10.96 -0.27
C ASP A 370 -6.94 -9.86 -0.03
N THR A 371 -7.32 -8.58 -0.21
CA THR A 371 -6.48 -7.42 0.12
C THR A 371 -6.17 -7.38 1.62
N LEU A 372 -7.18 -7.58 2.47
CA LEU A 372 -6.98 -7.61 3.93
C LEU A 372 -6.04 -8.74 4.34
N TRP A 373 -6.28 -9.94 3.82
CA TRP A 373 -5.45 -11.11 4.10
C TRP A 373 -4.01 -10.91 3.66
N MET A 374 -3.79 -10.38 2.47
CA MET A 374 -2.43 -10.19 1.98
C MET A 374 -1.67 -9.12 2.78
N LEU A 375 -2.31 -8.00 3.15
CA LEU A 375 -1.68 -6.99 4.00
C LEU A 375 -1.36 -7.53 5.40
N LEU A 376 -2.25 -8.35 5.95
CA LEU A 376 -2.03 -9.04 7.23
C LEU A 376 -0.84 -9.99 7.13
N VAL A 377 -0.78 -10.83 6.09
CA VAL A 377 0.34 -11.75 5.86
C VAL A 377 1.64 -10.98 5.66
N ALA A 378 1.63 -9.91 4.87
CA ALA A 378 2.83 -9.08 4.66
C ALA A 378 3.36 -8.48 5.97
N THR A 379 2.47 -8.04 6.86
CA THR A 379 2.85 -7.47 8.17
C THR A 379 3.36 -8.54 9.15
N LEU A 380 2.72 -9.71 9.17
CA LEU A 380 3.03 -10.76 10.15
C LEU A 380 4.12 -11.74 9.70
N ALA A 381 4.40 -11.86 8.40
CA ALA A 381 5.40 -12.78 7.86
C ALA A 381 6.80 -12.58 8.50
N PRO A 382 7.30 -11.35 8.73
CA PRO A 382 8.57 -11.14 9.41
C PRO A 382 8.55 -11.51 10.91
N ILE A 383 7.37 -11.54 11.54
CA ILE A 383 7.20 -11.88 12.97
C ILE A 383 7.07 -13.40 13.15
N ALA A 384 6.58 -14.11 12.13
CA ALA A 384 6.33 -15.56 12.16
C ALA A 384 7.53 -16.40 12.68
N PRO A 385 8.80 -16.13 12.33
CA PRO A 385 9.94 -16.89 12.87
C PRO A 385 10.05 -16.84 14.39
N LEU A 386 9.57 -15.78 15.05
CA LEU A 386 9.61 -15.67 16.51
C LEU A 386 8.68 -16.66 17.20
N VAL A 387 7.70 -17.25 16.51
CA VAL A 387 6.84 -18.29 17.09
C VAL A 387 7.65 -19.53 17.48
N PHE A 388 8.76 -19.79 16.77
CA PHE A 388 9.66 -20.91 17.04
C PHE A 388 10.46 -20.76 18.33
N THR A 389 10.48 -19.58 18.95
CA THR A 389 11.07 -19.41 20.30
C THR A 389 10.16 -19.95 21.40
N MET A 390 8.86 -20.15 21.11
CA MET A 390 7.87 -20.66 22.07
C MET A 390 7.47 -22.11 21.81
N ILE A 391 7.38 -22.51 20.55
CA ILE A 391 6.87 -23.82 20.14
C ILE A 391 7.93 -24.49 19.26
N PRO A 392 8.43 -25.68 19.61
CA PRO A 392 9.31 -26.46 18.74
C PRO A 392 8.66 -26.69 17.37
N LEU A 393 9.44 -26.62 16.30
CA LEU A 393 8.95 -26.75 14.91
C LEU A 393 8.12 -28.02 14.70
N GLU A 394 8.51 -29.13 15.34
CA GLU A 394 7.81 -30.42 15.28
C GLU A 394 6.37 -30.34 15.82
N GLU A 395 6.18 -29.65 16.95
CA GLU A 395 4.86 -29.49 17.56
C GLU A 395 3.97 -28.57 16.73
N LEU A 396 4.54 -27.53 16.12
CA LEU A 396 3.81 -26.63 15.23
C LEU A 396 3.35 -27.35 13.95
N LEU A 397 4.22 -28.17 13.36
CA LEU A 397 3.89 -28.98 12.17
C LEU A 397 2.74 -29.95 12.47
N ASN A 398 2.79 -30.61 13.63
CA ASN A 398 1.74 -31.53 14.07
C ASN A 398 0.39 -30.81 14.28
N ARG A 399 0.39 -29.60 14.86
CA ARG A 399 -0.83 -28.79 15.04
C ARG A 399 -1.40 -28.28 13.71
N LEU A 400 -0.55 -27.91 12.75
CA LEU A 400 -1.00 -27.46 11.42
C LEU A 400 -1.56 -28.62 10.60
N ILE A 401 -0.90 -29.77 10.61
CA ILE A 401 -1.39 -30.99 9.93
C ILE A 401 -2.74 -31.39 10.54
N GLY A 402 -2.87 -31.46 11.87
CA GLY A 402 -4.14 -31.81 12.51
C GLY A 402 -5.25 -30.75 12.46
N ALA A 403 -4.98 -29.55 11.93
CA ALA A 403 -6.00 -28.53 11.68
C ALA A 403 -6.49 -28.53 10.22
N VAL A 404 -5.68 -29.07 9.31
CA VAL A 404 -5.97 -29.16 7.86
C VAL A 404 -6.52 -30.52 7.47
N PHE A 405 -6.10 -31.57 8.18
CA PHE A 405 -6.58 -32.95 8.07
C PHE A 405 -7.33 -33.33 9.35
#